data_AF-A0A9P3UEQ9-F1
#
_entry.id   AF-A0A9P3UEQ9-F1
#
_cell.length_a   1.000
_cell.length_b   1.000
_cell.length_c   1.000
_cell.angle_alpha   90.00
_cell.angle_beta   90.00
_cell.angle_gamma   90.00
#
_symmetry.space_group_name_H-M   'P 1'
#
loop_
_entity.id
_entity.type
_entity.pdbx_description
1 polymer ?
#
loop_
_entity_poly.entity_id
_entity_poly.type
_entity_poly.pdbx_seq_one_letter_code
_entity_poly.pdbx_strand_id
1 'polypeptide(L)'
;MGRKRWALLWLPLSLLAAERDPFQPVEDPCRTVQLSQWRYGGAAGDGAGWTGFLQDGSGKWRRVRMDDQLPTGWRVSRLTAGELEIATPAGCEPPAWRWQREGKQYDAMDKPAASAAAAGGGRRPK
;
A
#
# COMPACT_ATOMS: atom_id res chain seq x y z
N MET A 1 -51.94 41.72 12.63
CA MET A 1 -50.51 41.64 12.22
C MET A 1 -49.83 40.63 13.12
N GLY A 2 -49.36 39.47 12.64
CA GLY A 2 -48.76 38.49 13.57
C GLY A 2 -48.13 37.25 12.93
N ARG A 3 -48.66 36.81 11.77
CA ARG A 3 -48.22 35.56 11.13
C ARG A 3 -46.82 35.61 10.48
N LYS A 4 -46.29 36.81 10.22
CA LYS A 4 -44.99 36.99 9.53
C LYS A 4 -43.77 36.99 10.47
N ARG A 5 -43.95 37.15 11.79
CA ARG A 5 -42.84 37.19 12.77
C ARG A 5 -42.36 35.81 13.21
N TRP A 6 -43.20 34.78 13.12
CA TRP A 6 -42.83 33.41 13.46
C TRP A 6 -41.93 32.74 12.42
N ALA A 7 -42.15 33.02 11.12
CA ALA A 7 -41.31 32.46 10.05
C ALA A 7 -39.85 32.95 10.14
N LEU A 8 -39.63 34.18 10.63
CA LEU A 8 -38.29 34.76 10.80
C LEU A 8 -37.52 34.17 11.99
N LEU A 9 -38.21 33.60 12.97
CA LEU A 9 -37.58 32.96 14.13
C LEU A 9 -37.20 31.49 13.88
N TRP A 10 -37.80 30.85 12.86
CA TRP A 10 -37.58 29.44 12.60
C TRP A 10 -36.28 29.15 11.84
N LEU A 11 -35.92 30.01 10.88
CA LEU A 11 -34.67 29.90 10.11
C LEU A 11 -33.38 29.89 10.96
N PRO A 12 -33.17 30.81 11.94
CA PRO A 12 -31.94 30.80 12.72
C PRO A 12 -31.86 29.60 13.68
N LEU A 13 -33.00 29.04 14.10
CA LEU A 13 -33.03 27.91 15.03
C LEU A 13 -32.60 26.59 14.36
N SER A 14 -32.94 26.40 13.08
CA SER A 14 -32.51 25.23 12.29
C SER A 14 -31.00 25.21 12.02
N LEU A 15 -30.34 26.37 11.96
CA LEU A 15 -28.89 26.47 11.76
C LEU A 15 -28.09 26.16 13.03
N LEU A 16 -28.70 26.36 14.21
CA LEU A 16 -28.08 26.09 15.51
C LEU A 16 -28.22 24.63 15.94
N ALA A 17 -29.16 23.88 15.37
CA ALA A 17 -29.44 22.48 15.70
C ALA A 17 -28.68 21.46 14.83
N ALA A 18 -27.70 21.91 14.04
CA ALA A 18 -26.79 21.02 13.34
C ALA A 18 -25.65 20.59 14.28
N GLU A 19 -25.98 19.97 15.42
CA GLU A 19 -25.00 19.19 16.16
C GLU A 19 -24.61 18.01 15.27
N ARG A 20 -23.32 17.85 14.99
CA ARG A 20 -22.85 16.71 14.19
C ARG A 20 -23.32 15.43 14.86
N ASP A 21 -23.96 14.58 14.07
CA ASP A 21 -24.35 13.24 14.49
C ASP A 21 -23.10 12.50 15.00
N PRO A 22 -23.01 12.17 16.31
CA PRO A 22 -21.84 11.50 16.87
C PRO A 22 -21.58 10.11 16.28
N PHE A 23 -22.56 9.53 15.58
CA PHE A 23 -22.45 8.24 14.90
C PHE A 23 -22.07 8.37 13.43
N GLN A 24 -22.03 9.59 12.87
CA GLN A 24 -21.51 9.77 11.52
C GLN A 24 -19.98 9.60 11.53
N PRO A 25 -19.44 8.74 10.63
CA PRO A 25 -18.01 8.59 10.50
C PRO A 25 -17.37 9.94 10.17
N VAL A 26 -16.20 10.19 10.75
CA VAL A 26 -15.37 11.32 10.36
C VAL A 26 -15.06 11.19 8.88
N GLU A 27 -15.39 12.21 8.09
CA GLU A 27 -15.00 12.29 6.69
C GLU A 27 -13.47 12.17 6.60
N ASP A 28 -12.99 11.31 5.72
CA ASP A 28 -11.56 11.06 5.51
C ASP A 28 -11.09 11.76 4.23
N PRO A 29 -10.78 13.07 4.30
CA PRO A 29 -10.38 13.85 3.11
C PRO A 29 -9.11 13.31 2.47
N CYS A 30 -8.24 12.68 3.28
CA CYS A 30 -6.99 12.10 2.83
C CYS A 30 -7.12 10.68 2.30
N ARG A 31 -8.30 10.06 2.46
CA ARG A 31 -8.61 8.69 2.06
C ARG A 31 -7.64 7.67 2.67
N THR A 32 -6.98 8.00 3.78
CA THR A 32 -6.01 7.11 4.45
C THR A 32 -6.67 5.86 5.01
N VAL A 33 -7.92 5.95 5.46
CA VAL A 33 -8.73 4.81 5.89
C VAL A 33 -8.93 3.85 4.71
N GLN A 34 -9.28 4.38 3.54
CA GLN A 34 -9.41 3.57 2.33
C GLN A 34 -8.06 2.94 1.95
N LEU A 35 -6.95 3.68 2.04
CA LEU A 35 -5.62 3.21 1.67
C LEU A 35 -5.12 2.10 2.60
N SER A 36 -5.44 2.18 3.89
CA SER A 36 -5.07 1.17 4.90
C SER A 36 -5.69 -0.21 4.66
N GLN A 37 -6.79 -0.28 3.90
CA GLN A 37 -7.43 -1.53 3.52
C GLN A 37 -6.72 -2.23 2.35
N TRP A 38 -5.78 -1.56 1.68
CA TRP A 38 -5.09 -2.11 0.54
C TRP A 38 -3.94 -3.01 0.96
N ARG A 39 -3.71 -4.06 0.18
CA ARG A 39 -2.65 -5.04 0.45
C ARG A 39 -1.64 -5.09 -0.69
N TYR A 40 -0.37 -5.02 -0.34
CA TYR A 40 0.73 -5.22 -1.28
C TYR A 40 1.05 -6.71 -1.43
N GLY A 41 0.92 -7.23 -2.65
CA GLY A 41 1.23 -8.62 -3.00
C GLY A 41 2.68 -8.83 -3.47
N GLY A 42 3.44 -7.75 -3.64
CA GLY A 42 4.80 -7.78 -4.17
C GLY A 42 4.92 -7.09 -5.53
N ALA A 43 6.13 -7.12 -6.07
CA ALA A 43 6.44 -6.64 -7.41
C ALA A 43 7.22 -7.71 -8.17
N ALA A 44 7.03 -7.74 -9.48
CA ALA A 44 7.78 -8.57 -10.41
C ALA A 44 8.32 -7.71 -11.55
N GLY A 45 9.50 -8.02 -12.03
CA GLY A 45 10.19 -7.24 -13.04
C GLY A 45 11.70 -7.28 -12.83
N ASP A 46 12.37 -6.38 -13.52
CA ASP A 46 13.82 -6.20 -13.47
C ASP A 46 14.17 -4.70 -13.55
N GLY A 47 15.45 -4.38 -13.72
CA GLY A 47 15.92 -3.00 -13.83
C GLY A 47 15.32 -2.20 -15.00
N ALA A 48 14.73 -2.85 -16.01
CA ALA A 48 14.06 -2.17 -17.13
C ALA A 48 12.59 -1.85 -16.82
N GLY A 49 11.98 -2.47 -15.81
CA GLY A 49 10.63 -2.12 -15.39
C GLY A 49 10.04 -3.05 -14.33
N TRP A 50 9.57 -2.46 -13.24
CA TRP A 50 8.81 -3.16 -12.21
C TRP A 50 7.30 -3.07 -12.46
N THR A 51 6.60 -4.16 -12.15
CA THR A 51 5.14 -4.21 -12.06
C THR A 51 4.76 -4.64 -10.65
N GLY A 52 4.07 -3.77 -9.92
CA GLY A 52 3.55 -4.01 -8.59
C GLY A 52 2.17 -4.66 -8.63
N PHE A 53 1.86 -5.45 -7.61
CA PHE A 53 0.56 -6.07 -7.42
C PHE A 53 -0.07 -5.52 -6.15
N LEU A 54 -1.19 -4.83 -6.30
CA LEU A 54 -1.98 -4.29 -5.21
C LEU A 54 -3.36 -4.96 -5.22
N GLN A 55 -3.85 -5.28 -4.03
CA GLN A 55 -5.23 -5.65 -3.79
C GLN A 55 -5.93 -4.45 -3.18
N ASP A 56 -7.02 -4.00 -3.78
CA ASP A 56 -7.84 -2.94 -3.18
C ASP A 56 -8.69 -3.47 -2.00
N GLY A 57 -9.38 -2.56 -1.30
CA GLY A 57 -10.24 -2.91 -0.16
C GLY A 57 -11.44 -3.80 -0.52
N SER A 58 -11.78 -3.96 -1.80
CA SER A 58 -12.81 -4.89 -2.27
C SER A 58 -12.26 -6.30 -2.56
N GLY A 59 -10.95 -6.49 -2.43
CA GLY A 59 -10.28 -7.75 -2.73
C GLY A 59 -9.84 -7.89 -4.19
N LYS A 60 -10.02 -6.86 -5.02
CA LYS A 60 -9.67 -6.92 -6.44
C LYS A 60 -8.17 -6.67 -6.63
N TRP A 61 -7.51 -7.61 -7.30
CA TRP A 61 -6.12 -7.48 -7.68
C TRP A 61 -5.94 -6.58 -8.89
N ARG A 62 -4.89 -5.77 -8.84
CA ARG A 62 -4.52 -4.84 -9.90
C ARG A 62 -3.01 -4.76 -10.03
N ARG A 63 -2.58 -4.66 -11.28
CA ARG A 63 -1.20 -4.40 -11.66
C ARG A 63 -0.98 -2.89 -11.70
N VAL A 64 0.14 -2.43 -11.17
CA VAL A 64 0.53 -1.02 -11.18
C VAL A 64 1.98 -0.86 -11.61
N ARG A 65 2.28 0.25 -12.27
CA ARG A 65 3.63 0.69 -12.63
C ARG A 65 3.95 2.03 -11.96
N MET A 66 5.19 2.47 -12.10
CA MET A 66 5.60 3.82 -11.71
C MET A 66 4.70 4.85 -12.41
N ASP A 67 4.30 5.89 -11.69
CA ASP A 67 3.42 6.98 -12.14
C ASP A 67 1.98 6.61 -12.49
N ASP A 68 1.57 5.34 -12.33
CA ASP A 68 0.18 4.93 -12.55
C ASP A 68 -0.77 5.67 -11.59
N GLN A 69 -1.88 6.16 -12.14
CA GLN A 69 -2.96 6.76 -11.36
C GLN A 69 -4.00 5.69 -10.98
N LEU A 70 -4.32 5.62 -9.69
CA LEU A 70 -5.32 4.71 -9.15
C LEU A 70 -6.73 5.35 -9.26
N PRO A 71 -7.83 4.56 -9.35
CA PRO A 71 -9.20 5.10 -9.38
C PRO A 71 -9.56 5.98 -8.18
N THR A 72 -8.84 5.83 -7.08
CA THR A 72 -8.93 6.64 -5.87
C THR A 72 -8.28 8.02 -6.02
N GLY A 73 -7.60 8.29 -7.13
CA GLY A 73 -6.89 9.55 -7.43
C GLY A 73 -5.42 9.57 -7.02
N TRP A 74 -4.97 8.58 -6.23
CA TRP A 74 -3.56 8.48 -5.83
C TRP A 74 -2.64 8.08 -6.98
N ARG A 75 -1.33 8.30 -6.80
CA ARG A 75 -0.30 7.95 -7.79
C ARG A 75 0.79 7.10 -7.17
N VAL A 76 1.29 6.11 -7.91
CA VAL A 76 2.49 5.34 -7.51
C VAL A 76 3.73 6.22 -7.67
N SER A 77 4.40 6.55 -6.56
CA SER A 77 5.60 7.39 -6.54
C SER A 77 6.90 6.59 -6.59
N ARG A 78 6.89 5.35 -6.09
CA ARG A 78 8.06 4.47 -6.09
C ARG A 78 7.63 3.02 -6.24
N LEU A 79 8.37 2.27 -7.05
CA LEU A 79 8.14 0.85 -7.25
C LEU A 79 9.46 0.12 -7.50
N THR A 80 9.81 -0.80 -6.60
CA THR A 80 11.01 -1.63 -6.67
C THR A 80 10.68 -3.08 -6.26
N ALA A 81 11.67 -3.98 -6.31
CA ALA A 81 11.52 -5.37 -5.84
C ALA A 81 11.00 -5.50 -4.40
N GLY A 82 11.46 -4.58 -3.54
CA GLY A 82 11.23 -4.63 -2.10
C GLY A 82 10.25 -3.59 -1.58
N GLU A 83 9.90 -2.58 -2.38
CA GLU A 83 9.19 -1.40 -1.89
C GLU A 83 8.19 -0.88 -2.91
N LEU A 84 7.01 -0.51 -2.43
CA LEU A 84 5.99 0.20 -3.18
C LEU A 84 5.53 1.41 -2.36
N GLU A 85 5.45 2.57 -3.02
CA GLU A 85 5.02 3.81 -2.40
C GLU A 85 3.94 4.50 -3.24
N ILE A 86 2.93 5.03 -2.55
CA ILE A 86 1.84 5.82 -3.12
C ILE A 86 1.89 7.22 -2.52
N ALA A 87 1.90 8.24 -3.38
CA ALA A 87 1.78 9.63 -2.96
C ALA A 87 0.35 9.93 -2.49
N THR A 88 0.21 10.45 -1.27
CA THR A 88 -1.07 10.95 -0.76
C THR A 88 -1.32 12.37 -1.29
N PRO A 89 -2.56 12.87 -1.26
CA PRO A 89 -2.87 14.24 -1.69
C PRO A 89 -2.12 15.29 -0.87
N ALA A 90 -1.89 16.47 -1.46
CA ALA A 90 -1.23 17.58 -0.76
C ALA A 90 -1.99 17.96 0.52
N GLY A 91 -1.26 18.18 1.62
CA GLY A 91 -1.83 18.50 2.92
C GLY A 91 -2.27 17.29 3.75
N CYS A 92 -2.00 16.07 3.29
CA CYS A 92 -2.26 14.83 4.02
C CYS A 92 -1.00 14.26 4.68
N GLU A 93 -1.16 13.78 5.92
CA GLU A 93 -0.11 13.09 6.67
C GLU A 93 -0.51 11.60 6.80
N PRO A 94 0.39 10.64 6.46
CA PRO A 94 1.72 10.85 5.89
C PRO A 94 1.65 11.33 4.42
N PRO A 95 2.67 12.05 3.92
CA PRO A 95 2.75 12.51 2.52
C PRO A 95 2.89 11.35 1.52
N ALA A 96 3.28 10.18 2.01
CA ALA A 96 3.40 8.97 1.22
C ALA A 96 3.06 7.74 2.06
N TRP A 97 2.40 6.77 1.43
CA TRP A 97 2.10 5.48 2.03
C TRP A 97 3.01 4.41 1.43
N ARG A 98 3.74 3.72 2.29
CA ARG A 98 4.87 2.87 1.91
C ARG A 98 4.68 1.44 2.40
N TRP A 99 4.76 0.48 1.49
CA TRP A 99 4.86 -0.94 1.80
C TRP A 99 6.29 -1.42 1.54
N GLN A 100 6.90 -2.03 2.54
CA GLN A 100 8.19 -2.72 2.39
C GLN A 100 8.01 -4.22 2.60
N ARG A 101 8.71 -5.00 1.76
CA ARG A 101 8.87 -6.43 1.95
C ARG A 101 9.90 -6.63 3.04
N GLU A 102 9.49 -7.20 4.17
CA GLU A 102 10.41 -7.63 5.22
C GLU A 102 11.26 -8.79 4.65
N GLY A 103 12.51 -8.49 4.32
CA GLY A 103 13.45 -9.48 3.81
C GLY A 103 14.08 -10.23 4.98
N LYS A 104 13.73 -11.51 5.16
CA LYS A 104 14.62 -12.41 5.90
C LYS A 104 15.76 -12.80 4.95
N GLN A 105 16.92 -12.17 5.14
CA GLN A 105 18.14 -12.54 4.45
C GLN A 105 18.58 -13.92 4.95
N TYR A 106 18.33 -14.96 4.15
CA TYR A 106 18.83 -16.32 4.40
C TYR A 106 19.88 -16.68 3.34
N ASP A 107 20.86 -15.79 3.12
CA ASP A 107 22.05 -16.10 2.32
C ASP A 107 23.03 -16.92 3.17
N ALA A 108 22.66 -18.16 3.49
CA ALA A 108 23.57 -19.14 4.08
C ALA A 108 23.17 -20.55 3.64
N MET A 109 23.23 -20.81 2.33
CA MET A 109 23.11 -22.16 1.81
C MET A 109 24.21 -22.40 0.79
N ASP A 110 25.30 -22.99 1.28
CA ASP A 110 26.17 -23.95 0.57
C ASP A 110 27.26 -24.42 1.54
N LYS A 111 27.01 -25.55 2.23
CA LYS A 111 28.11 -26.40 2.66
C LYS A 111 28.35 -27.38 1.52
N PRO A 112 29.50 -27.35 0.84
CA PRO A 112 29.78 -28.34 -0.18
C PRO A 112 29.81 -29.73 0.47
N ALA A 113 29.01 -30.65 -0.04
CA ALA A 113 29.18 -32.06 0.27
C ALA A 113 30.54 -32.49 -0.29
N ALA A 114 31.46 -32.89 0.59
CA ALA A 114 32.73 -33.45 0.17
C ALA A 114 32.48 -34.76 -0.61
N SER A 115 32.52 -34.70 -1.94
CA SER A 115 32.59 -35.91 -2.75
C SER A 115 33.98 -36.53 -2.55
N ALA A 116 34.04 -37.64 -1.82
CA ALA A 116 35.21 -38.50 -1.80
C ALA A 116 35.36 -39.11 -3.21
N ALA A 117 36.29 -38.55 -4.00
CA ALA A 117 36.67 -39.14 -5.27
C ALA A 117 37.40 -40.46 -5.02
N ALA A 118 36.84 -41.55 -5.54
CA ALA A 118 37.54 -42.81 -5.69
C ALA A 118 38.72 -42.60 -6.65
N ALA A 119 39.95 -42.75 -6.17
CA ALA A 119 41.13 -42.90 -7.01
C ALA A 119 41.60 -44.36 -6.92
N GLY A 120 41.22 -45.14 -7.92
CA GLY A 120 41.81 -46.46 -8.14
C GLY A 120 43.23 -46.38 -8.69
N GLY A 121 44.02 -47.42 -8.42
CA GLY A 121 44.97 -47.97 -9.38
C GLY A 121 46.43 -47.49 -9.34
N GLY A 122 47.27 -48.27 -8.64
CA GLY A 122 48.46 -48.87 -9.26
C GLY A 122 49.84 -48.24 -9.03
N ARG A 123 50.72 -48.95 -8.29
CA ARG A 123 52.03 -49.42 -8.80
C ARG A 123 52.74 -50.38 -7.83
N ARG A 124 53.15 -51.55 -8.34
CA ARG A 124 54.21 -52.42 -7.77
C ARG A 124 55.57 -51.73 -7.97
N PRO A 125 56.57 -51.93 -7.10
CA PRO A 125 57.76 -52.64 -7.59
C PRO A 125 58.55 -53.47 -6.56
N LYS A 126 59.23 -54.48 -7.15
CA LYS A 126 60.41 -55.28 -6.78
C LYS A 126 60.37 -56.16 -5.53
#